data_AF-A0A0G0KAS1-F1
#
_entry.id   AF-A0A0G0KAS1-F1
#
_cell.length_a   1.000
_cell.length_b   1.000
_cell.length_c   1.000
_cell.angle_alpha   90.00
_cell.angle_beta   90.00
_cell.angle_gamma   90.00
#
_symmetry.space_group_name_H-M   'P 1'
#
loop_
_entity.id
_entity.type
_entity.pdbx_description
1 polymer ?
#
loop_
_entity_poly.entity_id
_entity_poly.type
_entity_poly.pdbx_seq_one_letter_code
_entity_poly.pdbx_strand_id
1 'polypeptide(L)'
;MVKVDLSGYKNLYLQTAKEYLNKLSVSLDELSRDVSNKEALNNLHIASHSLKSQSQVMNYENVVEICLDIENVSSNALQGVIQLNNDAILNIQKEAGKLREMLKQVQHDN
;
A
#
# COMPACT_ATOMS: atom_id res chain seq x y z
N MET A 1 33.36 -2.99 -12.09
CA MET A 1 32.06 -3.22 -11.45
C MET A 1 31.02 -2.50 -12.30
N VAL A 2 30.13 -3.23 -12.99
CA VAL A 2 29.06 -2.61 -13.78
C VAL A 2 28.08 -1.99 -12.79
N LYS A 3 27.95 -0.66 -12.78
CA LYS A 3 26.83 0.00 -12.09
C LYS A 3 25.58 -0.38 -12.87
N VAL A 4 24.75 -1.24 -12.32
CA VAL A 4 23.41 -1.49 -12.86
C VAL A 4 22.67 -0.15 -12.80
N ASP A 5 22.24 0.36 -13.95
CA ASP A 5 21.43 1.55 -14.02
C ASP A 5 20.00 1.21 -13.56
N LEU A 6 19.74 1.46 -12.28
CA LEU A 6 18.44 1.22 -11.67
C LEU A 6 17.45 2.36 -11.90
N SER A 7 17.83 3.43 -12.61
CA SER A 7 16.97 4.61 -12.80
C SER A 7 15.69 4.28 -13.59
N GLY A 8 15.78 3.40 -14.60
CA GLY A 8 14.61 2.90 -15.34
C GLY A 8 13.66 2.08 -14.47
N TYR A 9 14.21 1.19 -13.64
CA TYR A 9 13.42 0.39 -12.68
C TYR A 9 12.78 1.25 -11.60
N LYS A 10 13.50 2.28 -11.12
CA LYS A 10 13.00 3.25 -10.14
C LYS A 10 11.84 4.08 -10.69
N ASN A 11 11.94 4.58 -11.92
CA ASN A 11 10.85 5.33 -12.54
C ASN A 11 9.60 4.47 -12.75
N LEU A 12 9.77 3.24 -13.24
CA LEU A 12 8.66 2.29 -13.39
C LEU A 12 8.02 1.99 -12.03
N TYR A 13 8.84 1.69 -11.01
CA TYR A 13 8.36 1.48 -9.65
C TYR A 13 7.57 2.67 -9.11
N LEU A 14 8.06 3.90 -9.26
CA LEU A 14 7.36 5.09 -8.77
C LEU A 14 6.04 5.32 -9.50
N GLN A 15 5.96 5.00 -10.79
CA GLN A 15 4.72 5.09 -11.55
C GLN A 15 3.68 4.09 -11.04
N THR A 16 4.04 2.81 -10.96
CA THR A 16 3.13 1.75 -10.49
C THR A 16 2.77 1.93 -9.02
N ALA A 17 3.71 2.35 -8.16
CA ALA A 17 3.46 2.64 -6.76
C ALA A 17 2.42 3.76 -6.57
N LYS A 18 2.44 4.80 -7.42
CA LYS A 18 1.41 5.85 -7.41
C LYS A 18 0.02 5.30 -7.76
N GLU A 19 -0.06 4.36 -8.71
CA GLU A 19 -1.33 3.71 -9.07
C GLU A 19 -1.88 2.88 -7.91
N TYR A 20 -1.04 2.09 -7.23
CA TYR A 20 -1.47 1.31 -6.06
C TYR A 20 -1.86 2.19 -4.89
N LEU A 21 -1.12 3.27 -4.61
CA LEU A 21 -1.50 4.26 -3.58
C LEU A 21 -2.85 4.92 -3.89
N ASN A 22 -3.14 5.19 -5.16
CA ASN A 22 -4.44 5.71 -5.56
C ASN A 22 -5.55 4.68 -5.29
N LYS A 23 -5.33 3.42 -5.67
CA LYS A 23 -6.27 2.32 -5.37
C LYS A 23 -6.50 2.16 -3.86
N LEU A 24 -5.43 2.16 -3.06
CA LEU A 24 -5.50 2.14 -1.60
C LEU A 24 -6.37 3.29 -1.08
N SER A 25 -6.15 4.52 -1.57
CA SER A 25 -6.90 5.71 -1.14
C SER A 25 -8.39 5.58 -1.46
N VAL A 26 -8.74 5.17 -2.69
CA VAL A 26 -10.14 4.98 -3.11
C VAL A 26 -10.83 3.90 -2.26
N SER A 27 -10.18 2.75 -2.06
CA SER A 27 -10.74 1.68 -1.23
C SER A 27 -10.93 2.10 0.23
N LEU A 28 -10.01 2.89 0.80
CA LEU A 28 -10.16 3.40 2.16
C LEU A 28 -11.29 4.41 2.28
N ASP A 29 -11.49 5.26 1.28
CA ASP A 29 -12.62 6.19 1.24
C ASP A 29 -13.96 5.44 1.16
N GLU A 30 -14.04 4.37 0.38
CA GLU A 30 -15.21 3.49 0.34
C GLU A 30 -15.46 2.80 1.69
N LEU A 31 -14.41 2.26 2.31
CA LEU A 31 -14.50 1.62 3.63
C LEU A 31 -14.85 2.58 4.76
N SER A 32 -14.50 3.86 4.64
CA SER A 32 -14.90 4.89 5.61
C SER A 32 -16.41 5.13 5.62
N ARG A 33 -17.11 4.79 4.53
CA ARG A 33 -18.56 4.91 4.39
C ARG A 33 -19.26 3.59 4.73
N ASP A 34 -18.64 2.48 4.37
CA ASP A 34 -19.12 1.13 4.67
C ASP A 34 -17.94 0.19 4.94
N VAL A 35 -17.66 -0.04 6.23
CA VAL A 35 -16.58 -0.93 6.69
C VAL A 35 -16.79 -2.40 6.31
N SER A 36 -18.00 -2.77 5.90
CA SER A 36 -18.35 -4.13 5.47
C SER A 36 -18.24 -4.34 3.96
N ASN A 37 -17.88 -3.30 3.21
CA ASN A 37 -17.73 -3.37 1.75
C ASN A 37 -16.59 -4.32 1.35
N LYS A 38 -16.98 -5.54 0.97
CA LYS A 38 -16.04 -6.62 0.60
C LYS A 38 -15.25 -6.31 -0.67
N GLU A 39 -15.82 -5.58 -1.63
CA GLU A 39 -15.13 -5.19 -2.84
C GLU A 39 -13.99 -4.22 -2.51
N ALA A 40 -14.28 -3.20 -1.69
CA ALA A 40 -13.29 -2.26 -1.22
C ALA A 40 -12.19 -2.95 -0.40
N LEU A 41 -12.55 -3.90 0.48
CA LEU A 41 -11.55 -4.71 1.21
C LEU A 41 -10.64 -5.53 0.29
N ASN A 42 -11.20 -6.15 -0.74
CA ASN A 42 -10.43 -6.94 -1.68
C ASN A 42 -9.49 -6.05 -2.51
N ASN A 43 -9.96 -4.88 -2.95
CA ASN A 43 -9.13 -3.92 -3.67
C ASN A 43 -8.00 -3.36 -2.79
N LEU A 44 -8.28 -3.09 -1.51
CA LEU A 44 -7.27 -2.71 -0.50
C LEU A 44 -6.19 -3.81 -0.36
N HIS A 45 -6.62 -5.06 -0.23
CA HIS A 45 -5.73 -6.21 -0.12
C HIS A 45 -4.82 -6.34 -1.36
N ILE A 46 -5.38 -6.36 -2.57
CA ILE A 46 -4.62 -6.50 -3.82
C ILE A 46 -3.63 -5.35 -4.01
N ALA A 47 -4.04 -4.11 -3.73
CA ALA A 47 -3.18 -2.95 -3.88
C ALA A 47 -2.00 -2.99 -2.90
N SER A 48 -2.25 -3.34 -1.62
CA SER A 48 -1.19 -3.50 -0.61
C SER A 48 -0.22 -4.63 -0.96
N HIS A 49 -0.72 -5.80 -1.36
CA HIS A 49 0.08 -6.94 -1.77
C HIS A 49 1.00 -6.63 -2.98
N SER A 50 0.43 -5.93 -3.98
CA SER A 50 1.18 -5.58 -5.18
C SER A 50 2.28 -4.56 -4.89
N LEU A 51 1.97 -3.53 -4.09
CA LEU A 51 2.95 -2.52 -3.69
C LEU A 51 4.05 -3.14 -2.80
N LYS A 52 3.70 -4.04 -1.88
CA LYS A 52 4.65 -4.82 -1.07
C LYS A 52 5.64 -5.57 -1.97
N SER A 53 5.13 -6.37 -2.91
CA SER A 53 5.94 -7.22 -3.78
C SER A 53 6.94 -6.39 -4.62
N GLN A 54 6.50 -5.26 -5.17
CA GLN A 54 7.40 -4.38 -5.92
C GLN A 54 8.42 -3.69 -5.03
N SER A 55 8.03 -3.27 -3.83
CA SER A 55 8.92 -2.63 -2.87
C SER A 55 9.99 -3.59 -2.34
N GLN A 56 9.66 -4.87 -2.23
CA GLN A 56 10.61 -5.93 -1.88
C GLN A 56 11.69 -6.10 -2.96
N VAL A 57 11.32 -6.04 -4.24
CA VAL A 57 12.30 -6.07 -5.36
C VAL A 57 13.23 -4.86 -5.33
N MET A 58 12.71 -3.70 -4.92
CA MET A 58 13.48 -2.46 -4.80
C MET A 58 14.24 -2.31 -3.47
N ASN A 59 14.10 -3.27 -2.55
CA ASN A 59 14.67 -3.25 -1.20
C ASN A 59 14.22 -2.03 -0.36
N TYR A 60 12.97 -1.59 -0.51
CA TYR A 60 12.36 -0.54 0.31
C TYR A 60 11.63 -1.14 1.51
N GLU A 61 12.39 -1.60 2.51
CA GLU A 61 11.90 -2.36 3.66
C GLU A 61 10.80 -1.64 4.45
N ASN A 62 10.94 -0.33 4.71
CA ASN A 62 9.90 0.45 5.39
C ASN A 62 8.55 0.46 4.65
N VAL A 63 8.58 0.44 3.31
CA VAL A 63 7.36 0.36 2.48
C VAL A 63 6.77 -1.05 2.57
N VAL A 64 7.63 -2.07 2.56
CA VAL A 64 7.23 -3.49 2.70
C VAL A 64 6.50 -3.72 4.02
N GLU A 65 7.03 -3.22 5.13
CA GLU A 65 6.43 -3.39 6.47
C GLU A 65 5.01 -2.82 6.54
N ILE A 66 4.83 -1.57 6.13
CA ILE A 66 3.49 -0.95 6.18
C ILE A 66 2.52 -1.66 5.23
N CYS A 67 2.95 -2.04 4.02
CA CYS A 67 2.08 -2.77 3.11
C CYS A 67 1.69 -4.15 3.65
N LEU A 68 2.59 -4.84 4.35
CA LEU A 68 2.31 -6.12 5.00
C LEU A 68 1.25 -5.97 6.09
N ASP A 69 1.32 -4.91 6.90
CA ASP A 69 0.32 -4.64 7.95
C ASP A 69 -1.08 -4.44 7.35
N ILE A 70 -1.17 -3.63 6.28
CA ILE A 70 -2.44 -3.39 5.57
C ILE A 70 -2.95 -4.69 4.92
N GLU A 71 -2.06 -5.50 4.34
CA GLU A 71 -2.39 -6.79 3.72
C GLU A 71 -2.94 -7.78 4.74
N ASN A 72 -2.33 -7.87 5.92
CA ASN A 72 -2.76 -8.75 7.00
C ASN A 72 -4.14 -8.34 7.55
N VAL A 73 -4.33 -7.04 7.79
CA VAL A 73 -5.62 -6.52 8.28
C VAL A 73 -6.74 -6.77 7.26
N SER A 74 -6.50 -6.46 5.99
CA SER A 74 -7.49 -6.69 4.92
C SER A 74 -7.79 -8.19 4.71
N SER A 75 -6.78 -9.05 4.72
CA SER A 75 -6.95 -10.51 4.58
C SER A 75 -7.74 -11.10 5.76
N ASN A 76 -7.41 -10.72 6.99
CA ASN A 76 -8.15 -11.16 8.17
C ASN A 76 -9.61 -10.69 8.16
N ALA A 77 -9.87 -9.47 7.69
CA ALA A 77 -11.23 -8.94 7.56
C ALA A 77 -12.03 -9.71 6.48
N LEU A 78 -11.43 -9.99 5.32
CA LEU A 78 -12.05 -10.78 4.25
C LEU A 78 -12.39 -12.21 4.68
N GLN A 79 -11.52 -12.82 5.49
CA GLN A 79 -11.73 -14.15 6.07
C GLN A 79 -12.74 -14.16 7.23
N GLY A 80 -13.18 -12.99 7.70
CA GLY A 80 -14.08 -12.86 8.84
C GLY A 80 -13.42 -13.13 10.20
N VAL A 81 -12.08 -13.15 10.24
CA VAL A 81 -11.28 -13.33 11.47
C VAL A 81 -11.37 -12.09 12.36
N ILE A 82 -11.46 -10.91 11.75
CA ILE A 82 -11.65 -9.63 12.44
C ILE A 82 -12.82 -8.85 11.83
N GLN A 83 -13.44 -8.00 12.64
CA GLN A 83 -14.37 -6.98 12.16
C GLN A 83 -13.70 -5.61 12.22
N LEU A 84 -13.73 -4.89 11.10
CA LEU A 84 -13.19 -3.54 11.05
C LEU A 84 -14.20 -2.55 11.62
N ASN A 85 -13.67 -1.52 12.27
CA ASN A 85 -14.41 -0.35 12.72
C ASN A 85 -13.79 0.91 12.10
N ASN A 86 -14.46 2.05 12.30
CA ASN A 86 -14.01 3.31 11.73
C ASN A 86 -12.60 3.71 12.23
N ASP A 87 -12.25 3.40 13.49
CA ASP A 87 -10.92 3.68 14.04
C ASP A 87 -9.83 2.88 13.32
N ALA A 88 -10.09 1.62 12.98
CA ALA A 88 -9.18 0.80 12.18
C ALA A 88 -8.99 1.40 10.79
N ILE A 89 -10.07 1.86 10.13
CA ILE A 89 -9.96 2.52 8.82
C ILE A 89 -9.15 3.81 8.91
N LEU A 90 -9.39 4.65 9.92
CA LEU A 90 -8.63 5.89 10.16
C LEU A 90 -7.14 5.60 10.38
N ASN A 91 -6.81 4.54 11.14
CA ASN A 91 -5.43 4.13 11.33
C ASN A 91 -4.77 3.69 10.02
N ILE A 92 -5.47 2.88 9.19
CA ILE A 92 -4.95 2.46 7.89
C ILE A 92 -4.76 3.67 6.95
N GLN A 93 -5.68 4.65 6.97
CA GLN A 93 -5.53 5.90 6.22
C GLN A 93 -4.28 6.68 6.64
N LYS A 94 -3.96 6.72 7.94
CA LYS A 94 -2.73 7.34 8.44
C LYS A 94 -1.49 6.62 7.95
N GLU A 95 -1.46 5.29 7.98
CA GLU A 95 -0.35 4.49 7.45
C GLU A 95 -0.18 4.66 5.93
N ALA A 96 -1.28 4.68 5.17
CA ALA A 96 -1.26 4.99 3.74
C ALA A 96 -0.73 6.41 3.45
N GLY A 97 -1.00 7.36 4.34
CA GLY A 97 -0.39 8.70 4.31
C GLY A 97 1.12 8.66 4.45
N LYS A 98 1.65 7.90 5.42
CA LYS A 98 3.11 7.72 5.60
C LYS A 98 3.75 7.07 4.37
N LEU A 99 3.12 6.04 3.81
CA LEU A 99 3.57 5.39 2.56
C LEU A 99 3.74 6.40 1.42
N ARG A 100 2.78 7.33 1.28
CA ARG A 100 2.83 8.38 0.26
C ARG A 100 4.02 9.31 0.46
N GLU A 101 4.33 9.68 1.71
CA GLU A 101 5.50 10.51 2.01
C GLU A 101 6.83 9.78 1.78
N MET A 102 6.92 8.50 2.15
CA MET A 102 8.11 7.67 1.86
C MET A 102 8.38 7.58 0.36
N LEU A 103 7.34 7.37 -0.45
CA LEU A 103 7.49 7.29 -1.91
C LEU A 103 7.87 8.63 -2.56
N LYS A 104 7.47 9.76 -1.97
CA LYS A 104 7.97 11.09 -2.38
C LYS A 104 9.46 11.26 -2.09
N GLN A 105 9.95 10.75 -0.95
CA GLN A 105 11.37 10.78 -0.62
C GLN A 105 12.18 9.96 -1.63
N VAL A 106 11.71 8.75 -1.98
CA VAL A 106 12.33 7.93 -3.02
C VAL A 106 12.41 8.68 -4.35
N GLN A 107 11.40 9.48 -4.71
CA GLN A 107 11.43 10.29 -5.94
C GLN A 107 12.52 11.37 -5.93
N HIS A 108 12.90 11.89 -4.76
CA HIS A 108 13.88 12.98 -4.61
C HIS A 108 15.30 12.52 -4.27
N ASP A 109 15.47 11.28 -3.79
CA ASP A 109 16.80 10.70 -3.59
C ASP A 109 17.51 10.52 -4.96
N ASN A 110 18.69 11.13 -5.12
CA ASN A 110 19.54 11.03 -6.30
C ASN A 110 20.57 9.90 -6.16
#